data_AF-A0A2G4HN59-F1
#
_entry.id   AF-A0A2G4HN59-F1
#
_cell.length_a   1.000
_cell.length_b   1.000
_cell.length_c   1.000
_cell.angle_alpha   90.00
_cell.angle_beta   90.00
_cell.angle_gamma   90.00
#
_symmetry.space_group_name_H-M   'P 1'
#
loop_
_entity.id
_entity.type
_entity.pdbx_description
1 polymer ?
#
loop_
_entity_poly.entity_id
_entity_poly.type
_entity_poly.pdbx_seq_one_letter_code
_entity_poly.pdbx_strand_id
1 'polypeptide(L)' 'MASQRQPHWVNTPVLLEAIERYEQGRLARPLQLWLRGLLEIDPLDPPSPLKPPC' A
#
# COMPACT_ATOMS: atom_id res chain seq x y z
N MET A 1 11.74 -8.83 -29.01
CA MET A 1 10.37 -8.37 -28.70
C MET A 1 9.80 -9.25 -27.61
N ALA A 2 9.86 -8.81 -26.35
CA ALA A 2 9.16 -9.47 -25.25
C ALA A 2 8.40 -8.39 -24.50
N SER A 3 7.11 -8.23 -24.82
CA SER A 3 6.22 -7.37 -24.05
C SER A 3 6.11 -8.01 -22.67
N GLN A 4 6.81 -7.47 -21.68
CA GLN A 4 6.62 -7.84 -20.28
C GLN A 4 5.12 -7.68 -20.00
N ARG A 5 4.45 -8.81 -19.77
CA ARG A 5 3.05 -8.85 -19.38
C ARG A 5 2.96 -8.19 -18.01
N GLN A 6 2.70 -6.88 -18.02
CA GLN A 6 2.42 -6.14 -16.82
C GLN A 6 1.20 -6.78 -16.14
N PRO A 7 1.28 -7.08 -14.84
CA PRO A 7 0.17 -7.66 -14.12
C PRO A 7 -1.07 -6.73 -14.21
N HIS A 8 -2.08 -7.13 -14.98
CA HIS A 8 -3.35 -6.39 -15.14
C HIS A 8 -4.29 -6.55 -13.93
N TRP A 9 -3.87 -7.27 -12.88
CA TRP A 9 -4.74 -7.56 -11.73
C TRP A 9 -4.96 -6.36 -10.81
N VAL A 10 -4.19 -5.28 -10.98
CA VAL A 10 -4.36 -4.05 -10.21
C VAL A 10 -5.35 -3.14 -10.92
N ASN A 11 -6.52 -3.00 -10.32
CA ASN A 11 -7.53 -2.06 -10.79
C ASN A 11 -7.04 -0.63 -10.51
N THR A 12 -6.52 0.07 -11.53
CA THR A 12 -5.92 1.41 -11.43
C THR A 12 -6.79 2.42 -10.66
N PRO A 13 -8.11 2.57 -10.89
CA PRO A 13 -8.94 3.46 -10.09
C PRO A 13 -9.00 3.09 -8.60
N VAL A 14 -8.99 1.79 -8.26
CA VAL A 14 -8.95 1.35 -6.85
C VAL A 14 -7.62 1.70 -6.20
N LEU A 15 -6.52 1.59 -6.95
CA LEU A 15 -5.21 2.00 -6.47
C LEU A 15 -5.16 3.51 -6.19
N LEU A 16 -5.65 4.34 -7.13
CA LEU A 16 -5.70 5.79 -6.97
C LEU A 16 -6.54 6.20 -5.74
N GLU A 17 -7.70 5.58 -5.57
CA GLU A 17 -8.57 5.83 -4.42
C GLU A 17 -7.92 5.39 -3.10
N ALA A 18 -7.19 4.27 -3.11
CA ALA A 18 -6.44 3.80 -1.95
C ALA A 18 -5.31 4.77 -1.58
N ILE A 19 -4.60 5.33 -2.56
CA ILE A 19 -3.55 6.35 -2.35
C ILE A 19 -4.15 7.61 -1.75
N GLU A 20 -5.24 8.14 -2.32
CA GLU A 20 -5.89 9.34 -1.79
C GLU A 20 -6.34 9.16 -0.33
N ARG A 21 -6.96 8.01 -0.01
CA ARG A 21 -7.35 7.71 1.37
C ARG A 21 -6.17 7.47 2.31
N TYR A 22 -5.04 6.97 1.78
CA TYR A 22 -3.81 6.81 2.55
C TYR A 22 -3.24 8.17 2.97
N GLU A 23 -3.16 9.12 2.04
CA GLU A 23 -2.71 10.49 2.31
C GLU A 23 -3.64 11.22 3.30
N GLN A 24 -4.94 10.97 3.22
CA GLN A 24 -5.94 11.52 4.15
C GLN A 24 -5.95 10.82 5.52
N GLY A 25 -5.15 9.78 5.75
CA GLY A 25 -5.14 9.01 7.00
C GLY A 25 -6.42 8.20 7.26
N ARG A 26 -7.22 7.94 6.22
CA ARG A 26 -8.52 7.25 6.29
C ARG A 26 -8.46 5.79 5.84
N LEU A 27 -7.33 5.35 5.32
CA LEU A 27 -7.14 3.97 4.86
C LEU A 27 -6.95 3.03 6.06
N ALA A 28 -7.67 1.91 6.10
CA ALA A 28 -7.52 0.92 7.17
C ALA A 28 -6.09 0.34 7.20
N ARG A 29 -5.56 0.06 8.40
CA ARG A 29 -4.17 -0.39 8.59
C ARG A 29 -3.74 -1.58 7.71
N PRO A 30 -4.55 -2.64 7.50
CA PRO A 30 -4.18 -3.73 6.59
C PRO A 30 -4.00 -3.27 5.13
N LEU A 31 -4.84 -2.34 4.67
CA LEU A 31 -4.73 -1.76 3.34
C LEU A 31 -3.54 -0.82 3.21
N GLN A 32 -3.14 -0.12 4.27
CA GLN A 32 -1.91 0.67 4.28
C GLN A 32 -0.68 -0.23 4.09
N LEU A 33 -0.63 -1.40 4.74
CA LEU A 33 0.46 -2.37 4.60
C LEU A 33 0.48 -2.96 3.20
N TRP A 34 -0.69 -3.33 2.66
CA TRP A 34 -0.82 -3.79 1.28
C TRP A 34 -0.35 -2.73 0.28
N LEU A 35 -0.78 -1.48 0.45
CA LEU A 35 -0.40 -0.37 -0.45
C LEU A 35 1.10 -0.09 -0.39
N ARG A 36 1.71 -0.11 0.80
CA ARG A 36 3.17 0.04 0.95
C ARG A 36 3.93 -1.10 0.28
N GLY A 37 3.47 -2.34 0.42
CA GLY A 37 4.07 -3.50 -0.25
C GLY A 37 3.90 -3.45 -1.77
N LEU A 38 2.76 -2.97 -2.25
CA LEU A 38 2.48 -2.80 -3.69
C LEU A 38 3.34 -1.69 -4.32
N LEU A 39 3.56 -0.60 -3.60
CA LEU A 39 4.31 0.57 -4.05
C LEU A 39 5.80 0.50 -3.70
N GLU A 40 6.26 -0.61 -3.11
CA GLU A 40 7.64 -0.80 -2.64
C GLU A 40 8.13 0.38 -1.78
N ILE A 41 7.23 0.95 -0.97
CA ILE A 41 7.53 2.07 -0.08
C ILE A 41 8.37 1.51 1.07
N ASP A 42 9.68 1.69 0.96
CA ASP A 42 10.66 1.28 1.96
C ASP A 42 10.32 1.96 3.30
N PRO A 43 10.26 1.21 4.42
CA PRO A 43 10.05 1.80 5.73
C PRO A 43 11.35 2.49 6.19
N LEU A 44 11.71 3.61 5.57
CA LEU A 44 12.79 4.46 6.10
C LEU A 44 12.40 5.12 7.43
N ASP A 45 11.12 5.05 7.80
CA ASP A 45 10.64 5.41 9.13
C ASP A 45 9.88 4.22 9.74
N PRO A 46 10.35 3.67 10.89
CA PRO A 46 9.59 2.66 11.59
C PRO A 46 8.28 3.30 12.06
N PRO A 47 7.08 2.76 11.70
CA PRO A 47 5.90 3.10 12.47
C PRO A 47 6.13 2.58 13.88
N SER A 48 6.37 3.54 14.78
CA SER A 48 6.39 3.48 16.25
C SER A 48 5.88 2.16 16.84
N PRO A 49 6.62 1.56 17.80
CA PRO A 49 6.48 0.17 18.19
C PRO A 49 5.03 -0.23 18.43
N LEU A 50 4.59 -1.20 17.64
CA LEU A 50 3.45 -2.03 17.96
C LEU A 50 3.64 -2.58 19.38
N LYS A 51 2.97 -1.98 20.37
CA LYS A 51 2.87 -2.53 21.71
C LYS A 51 1.52 -3.27 21.90
N PRO A 52 1.50 -4.39 22.64
CA PRO A 52 0.45 -5.42 22.61
C PRO A 52 -0.61 -5.23 23.71
N PRO A 53 -1.63 -6.11 23.77
CA PRO A 53 -1.80 -6.89 25.00
C PRO A 53 -2.13 -8.38 24.76
N CYS A 54 -1.31 -9.28 25.28
CA CYS A 54 -1.64 -10.57 25.90
C CYS A 54 -0.46 -10.96 26.80
#